data_AF-A0A948S0T2-F1
#
_entry.id   AF-A0A948S0T2-F1
#
_cell.length_a   1.000
_cell.length_b   1.000
_cell.length_c   1.000
_cell.angle_alpha   90.00
_cell.angle_beta   90.00
_cell.angle_gamma   90.00
#
_symmetry.space_group_name_H-M   'P 1'
#
loop_
_entity.id
_entity.type
_entity.pdbx_description
1 polymer ?
#
loop_
_entity_poly.entity_id
_entity_poly.type
_entity_poly.pdbx_seq_one_letter_code
_entity_poly.pdbx_strand_id
1 'polypeptide(L)'
;MTDLYTLGLAQIILGLVIAALCIPLIRGRVPRNRFYGFRFPQSLESDANWFAINRFGGRRLFIWSIVFVILGAAILMNLIAPQSIFIWAGLSVPVILFIPIIQTYIYGRSLSDKDI
;
A
#
# COMPACT_ATOMS: atom_id res chain seq x y z
N MET A 1 20.05 5.83 20.22
CA MET A 1 19.70 6.93 19.29
C MET A 1 19.85 6.50 17.83
N THR A 2 20.93 5.81 17.46
CA THR A 2 21.14 5.23 16.11
C THR A 2 19.97 4.38 15.61
N ASP A 3 19.35 3.59 16.49
CA ASP A 3 18.29 2.64 16.11
C ASP A 3 16.99 3.36 15.71
N LEU A 4 16.72 4.51 16.31
CA LEU A 4 15.55 5.35 16.03
C LEU A 4 15.63 5.97 14.62
N TYR A 5 16.78 6.56 14.30
CA TYR A 5 17.02 7.15 12.99
C TYR A 5 17.05 6.09 11.89
N THR A 6 17.62 4.91 12.19
CA THR A 6 17.61 3.77 11.27
C THR A 6 16.18 3.31 10.95
N LEU A 7 15.32 3.22 11.96
CA LEU A 7 13.91 2.84 11.81
C LEU A 7 13.12 3.86 10.98
N GLY A 8 13.24 5.16 11.30
CA GLY A 8 12.56 6.22 10.56
C GLY A 8 13.00 6.27 9.10
N LEU A 9 14.30 6.13 8.84
CA LEU A 9 14.85 6.09 7.48
C LEU A 9 14.35 4.85 6.71
N ALA A 10 14.35 3.68 7.35
CA ALA A 10 13.84 2.44 6.75
C ALA A 10 12.36 2.55 6.37
N GLN A 11 11.52 3.17 7.21
CA GLN A 11 10.12 3.42 6.90
C GLN A 11 9.93 4.34 5.70
N ILE A 12 10.68 5.44 5.64
CA ILE A 12 10.62 6.37 4.51
C ILE A 12 11.01 5.65 3.22
N ILE A 13 12.13 4.94 3.21
CA ILE A 13 12.60 4.22 2.01
C ILE A 13 11.57 3.19 1.57
N LEU A 14 11.07 2.36 2.49
CA LEU A 14 10.07 1.35 2.18
C LEU A 14 8.77 1.97 1.66
N GLY A 15 8.29 3.05 2.28
CA GLY A 15 7.10 3.79 1.83
C GLY A 15 7.28 4.36 0.42
N LEU A 16 8.43 4.95 0.11
CA LEU A 16 8.74 5.47 -1.22
C LEU A 16 8.82 4.35 -2.27
N VAL A 17 9.42 3.20 -1.93
CA VAL A 17 9.46 2.03 -2.81
C VAL A 17 8.05 1.53 -3.11
N ILE A 18 7.21 1.38 -2.09
CA ILE A 18 5.81 0.97 -2.27
C ILE A 18 5.05 2.00 -3.13
N ALA A 19 5.22 3.30 -2.87
CA ALA A 19 4.62 4.37 -3.65
C ALA A 19 5.02 4.28 -5.13
N ALA A 20 6.31 4.09 -5.41
CA ALA A 20 6.84 3.95 -6.76
C ALA A 20 6.25 2.72 -7.47
N LEU A 21 6.14 1.59 -6.76
CA LEU A 21 5.46 0.39 -7.27
C LEU A 21 3.95 0.59 -7.46
N CYS A 22 3.31 1.59 -6.86
CA CYS A 22 1.90 1.84 -7.17
C CYS A 22 1.71 2.61 -8.49
N ILE A 23 2.69 3.41 -8.93
CA ILE A 23 2.60 4.27 -10.13
C ILE A 23 2.22 3.51 -11.40
N PRO A 24 2.89 2.40 -11.80
CA PRO A 24 2.54 1.70 -13.04
C PRO A 24 1.16 1.04 -12.97
N LEU A 25 0.72 0.59 -11.79
CA LEU A 25 -0.63 0.05 -11.55
C LEU A 25 -1.71 1.15 -11.74
N ILE A 26 -1.51 2.32 -11.11
CA ILE A 26 -2.44 3.46 -11.22
C ILE A 26 -2.57 3.92 -12.67
N ARG A 27 -1.44 3.95 -13.40
CA ARG A 27 -1.39 4.35 -14.80
C ARG A 27 -1.91 3.29 -15.76
N GLY A 28 -2.27 2.09 -15.28
CA GLY A 28 -2.76 1.00 -16.12
C GLY A 28 -1.72 0.48 -17.11
N ARG A 29 -0.42 0.55 -16.76
CA ARG A 29 0.67 0.12 -17.64
C ARG A 29 1.09 -1.34 -17.43
N VAL A 30 0.51 -2.00 -16.43
CA VAL A 30 0.86 -3.38 -16.06
C VAL A 30 -0.20 -4.30 -16.64
N PRO A 31 0.11 -5.09 -17.68
CA PRO A 31 -0.82 -6.11 -18.17
C PRO A 31 -1.00 -7.22 -17.15
N ARG A 32 -2.05 -8.03 -17.33
CA ARG A 32 -2.30 -9.23 -16.54
C ARG A 32 -1.07 -10.14 -16.59
N ASN A 33 -0.54 -10.49 -15.42
CA ASN A 33 0.73 -11.22 -15.32
C ASN A 33 0.64 -12.29 -14.21
N ARG A 34 1.77 -12.89 -13.80
CA ARG A 34 1.83 -13.95 -12.76
C ARG A 34 2.37 -13.51 -11.39
N PHE A 35 2.91 -12.30 -11.24
CA PHE A 35 3.71 -11.92 -10.07
C PHE A 35 3.30 -10.60 -9.39
N TYR A 36 2.64 -9.69 -10.11
CA TYR A 36 2.55 -8.29 -9.71
C TYR A 36 1.16 -7.70 -9.92
N GLY A 37 0.71 -6.91 -8.95
CA GLY A 37 -0.62 -6.31 -8.88
C GLY A 37 -1.50 -6.92 -7.80
N PHE A 38 -2.71 -6.38 -7.64
CA PHE A 38 -3.77 -6.91 -6.79
C PHE A 38 -4.46 -8.06 -7.53
N ARG A 39 -4.16 -9.30 -7.09
CA ARG A 39 -4.56 -10.54 -7.78
C ARG A 39 -5.67 -11.27 -7.04
N PHE A 40 -6.80 -10.62 -6.88
CA PHE A 40 -7.99 -11.30 -6.39
C PHE A 40 -8.66 -12.08 -7.54
N PRO A 41 -9.47 -13.12 -7.27
CA PRO A 41 -10.19 -13.84 -8.33
C PRO A 41 -10.90 -12.90 -9.31
N GLN A 42 -11.53 -11.84 -8.80
CA GLN A 42 -12.24 -10.81 -9.56
C GLN A 42 -11.34 -10.06 -10.54
N SER A 43 -10.08 -9.80 -10.16
CA SER A 43 -9.11 -9.13 -11.03
C SER A 43 -8.63 -9.99 -12.20
N LEU A 44 -8.82 -11.30 -12.13
CA LEU A 44 -8.33 -12.26 -13.12
C LEU A 44 -9.41 -12.63 -14.15
N GLU A 45 -10.68 -12.27 -13.90
CA GLU A 45 -11.83 -12.55 -14.77
C GLU A 45 -11.69 -11.89 -16.15
N SER A 46 -11.26 -10.62 -16.20
CA SER A 46 -11.14 -9.88 -17.46
C SER A 46 -10.03 -8.82 -17.38
N ASP A 47 -9.53 -8.36 -18.53
CA ASP A 47 -8.55 -7.25 -18.54
C ASP A 47 -9.16 -5.94 -18.04
N ALA A 48 -10.47 -5.73 -18.27
CA ALA A 48 -11.19 -4.59 -17.73
C ALA A 48 -11.17 -4.60 -16.18
N ASN A 49 -11.50 -5.74 -15.57
CA ASN A 49 -11.48 -5.92 -14.11
C ASN A 49 -10.05 -5.82 -13.58
N TRP A 50 -9.07 -6.39 -14.29
CA TRP A 50 -7.65 -6.26 -13.95
C TRP A 50 -7.24 -4.79 -13.81
N PHE A 51 -7.49 -3.96 -14.83
CA PHE A 51 -7.11 -2.55 -14.80
C PHE A 51 -7.92 -1.74 -13.79
N ALA A 52 -9.21 -2.00 -13.65
CA ALA A 52 -10.07 -1.30 -12.69
C ALA A 52 -9.61 -1.54 -11.25
N ILE A 53 -9.44 -2.82 -10.87
CA ILE A 53 -9.05 -3.23 -9.53
C ILE A 53 -7.62 -2.78 -9.22
N ASN A 54 -6.67 -2.95 -10.15
CA ASN A 54 -5.29 -2.52 -9.92
C ASN A 54 -5.13 -1.00 -9.86
N ARG A 55 -5.91 -0.24 -10.64
CA ARG A 55 -5.91 1.22 -10.54
C ARG A 55 -6.47 1.67 -9.19
N PHE A 56 -7.57 1.07 -8.73
CA PHE A 56 -8.16 1.39 -7.43
C PHE A 56 -7.21 1.02 -6.29
N GLY A 57 -6.75 -0.23 -6.25
CA GLY A 57 -5.87 -0.71 -5.19
C GLY A 57 -4.52 -0.03 -5.18
N GLY A 58 -3.94 0.24 -6.36
CA GLY A 58 -2.74 1.03 -6.50
C GLY A 58 -2.91 2.43 -5.90
N ARG A 59 -4.04 3.11 -6.13
CA ARG A 59 -4.33 4.42 -5.52
C ARG A 59 -4.44 4.33 -3.99
N ARG A 60 -5.13 3.33 -3.46
CA ARG A 60 -5.28 3.15 -2.01
C ARG A 60 -3.94 2.87 -1.35
N LEU A 61 -3.17 1.92 -1.88
CA LEU A 61 -1.85 1.60 -1.36
C LEU A 61 -0.87 2.77 -1.49
N PHE A 62 -0.95 3.55 -2.58
CA PHE A 62 -0.16 4.76 -2.73
C PHE A 62 -0.47 5.76 -1.61
N ILE A 63 -1.74 6.09 -1.35
CA ILE A 63 -2.13 7.01 -0.27
C ILE A 63 -1.60 6.53 1.08
N TRP A 64 -1.79 5.24 1.39
CA TRP A 64 -1.32 4.64 2.64
C TRP A 64 0.22 4.62 2.74
N SER A 65 0.93 4.47 1.62
CA SER A 65 2.39 4.58 1.60
C SER A 65 2.89 6.00 1.88
N ILE A 66 2.14 7.04 1.48
CA ILE A 66 2.46 8.43 1.86
C ILE A 66 2.27 8.64 3.36
N VAL A 67 1.21 8.10 3.95
CA VAL A 67 1.02 8.11 5.42
C VAL A 67 2.21 7.43 6.11
N PHE A 68 2.70 6.31 5.55
CA PHE A 68 3.87 5.62 6.09
C PHE A 68 5.15 6.46 6.05
N VAL A 69 5.39 7.18 4.95
CA VAL A 69 6.52 8.11 4.81
C VAL A 69 6.42 9.24 5.83
N ILE A 70 5.22 9.80 6.05
CA ILE A 70 4.99 10.86 7.03
C ILE A 70 5.29 10.37 8.45
N LEU A 71 4.88 9.14 8.80
CA LEU A 71 5.22 8.53 10.09
C LEU A 71 6.73 8.37 10.26
N GLY A 72 7.43 7.86 9.24
CA GLY A 72 8.90 7.76 9.27
C GLY A 72 9.59 9.12 9.43
N ALA A 73 9.08 10.17 8.78
CA ALA A 73 9.60 11.53 8.94
C ALA A 73 9.35 12.08 10.36
N ALA A 74 8.18 11.82 10.94
CA ALA A 74 7.87 12.22 12.32
C ALA A 74 8.81 11.53 13.33
N ILE A 75 9.20 10.28 13.08
CA ILE A 75 10.22 9.57 13.85
C ILE A 75 11.58 10.29 13.78
N LEU A 76 12.05 10.63 12.57
CA LEU A 76 13.33 11.32 12.38
C LEU A 76 13.36 12.71 13.04
N MET A 77 12.21 13.38 13.09
CA MET A 77 12.04 14.69 13.72
C MET A 77 11.81 14.60 15.25
N ASN A 78 11.91 13.40 15.85
CA ASN A 78 11.65 13.14 17.27
C ASN A 78 10.26 13.62 17.75
N LEU A 79 9.25 13.61 16.87
CA LEU A 79 7.87 13.99 17.20
C LEU A 79 7.09 12.87 17.91
N ILE A 80 7.68 11.68 17.99
CA ILE A 80 7.09 10.49 18.61
C ILE A 80 7.96 10.06 19.79
N ALA A 81 7.34 9.80 20.93
CA ALA A 81 8.03 9.42 22.15
C ALA A 81 8.80 8.09 21.97
N PRO A 82 10.09 8.00 22.35
CA PRO A 82 10.91 6.81 22.11
C PRO A 82 10.34 5.51 22.68
N GLN A 83 9.65 5.59 23.84
CA GLN A 83 9.05 4.43 24.50
C GLN A 83 7.91 3.76 23.71
N SER A 84 7.30 4.46 22.75
CA SER A 84 6.21 3.92 21.93
C SER A 84 6.64 3.61 20.49
N ILE A 85 7.89 3.89 20.13
CA ILE A 85 8.37 3.81 18.74
C ILE A 85 8.22 2.42 18.13
N PHE A 86 8.56 1.37 18.88
CA PHE A 86 8.51 0.00 18.39
C PHE A 86 7.07 -0.46 18.15
N ILE A 87 6.13 0.02 18.96
CA ILE A 87 4.70 -0.25 18.80
C ILE A 87 4.19 0.46 17.55
N TRP A 88 4.43 1.76 17.40
CA TRP A 88 3.96 2.53 16.26
C TRP A 88 4.62 2.10 14.95
N ALA A 89 5.92 1.81 14.97
CA ALA A 89 6.62 1.37 13.78
C ALA A 89 6.31 -0.06 13.38
N GLY A 90 6.17 -0.96 14.36
CA GLY A 90 5.82 -2.35 14.11
C GLY A 90 4.38 -2.53 13.64
N LEU A 91 3.42 -1.79 14.22
CA LEU A 91 2.00 -1.90 13.88
C LEU A 91 1.62 -1.12 12.61
N SER A 92 2.34 -0.05 12.27
CA SER A 92 2.02 0.74 11.07
C SER A 92 2.14 -0.07 9.78
N VAL A 93 3.15 -0.92 9.63
CA VAL A 93 3.35 -1.75 8.42
C VAL A 93 2.12 -2.63 8.11
N PRO A 94 1.66 -3.52 9.01
CA PRO A 94 0.50 -4.36 8.71
C PRO A 94 -0.76 -3.54 8.50
N VAL A 95 -1.01 -2.49 9.30
CA VAL A 95 -2.20 -1.64 9.14
C VAL A 95 -2.25 -0.97 7.76
N ILE A 96 -1.11 -0.41 7.33
CA ILE A 96 -0.96 0.30 6.05
C ILE A 96 -1.07 -0.62 4.85
N LEU A 97 -0.75 -1.91 5.00
CA LEU A 97 -0.92 -2.90 3.94
C LEU A 97 -2.32 -3.52 3.94
N PHE A 98 -2.85 -3.89 5.10
CA PHE A 98 -4.14 -4.58 5.19
C PHE A 98 -5.31 -3.68 4.81
N ILE A 99 -5.33 -2.40 5.20
CA ILE A 99 -6.43 -1.50 4.86
C ILE A 99 -6.61 -1.37 3.32
N PRO A 100 -5.59 -1.03 2.52
CA PRO A 100 -5.77 -0.95 1.07
C PRO A 100 -6.06 -2.31 0.45
N ILE A 101 -5.52 -3.42 0.96
CA ILE A 101 -5.86 -4.77 0.48
C ILE A 101 -7.35 -5.05 0.69
N ILE A 102 -7.88 -4.82 1.90
CA ILE A 102 -9.30 -5.03 2.24
C ILE A 102 -10.18 -4.11 1.39
N GLN A 103 -9.84 -2.83 1.28
CA GLN A 103 -10.57 -1.87 0.43
C GLN A 103 -10.60 -2.33 -1.03
N THR A 104 -9.49 -2.85 -1.54
CA THR A 104 -9.39 -3.32 -2.92
C THR A 104 -10.16 -4.62 -3.14
N TYR A 105 -10.15 -5.52 -2.16
CA TYR A 105 -10.93 -6.74 -2.20
C TYR A 105 -12.44 -6.45 -2.22
N ILE A 106 -12.92 -5.57 -1.34
CA ILE A 106 -14.31 -5.12 -1.30
C ILE A 106 -14.71 -4.47 -2.63
N TYR A 107 -13.83 -3.62 -3.18
CA TYR A 107 -14.05 -3.00 -4.49
C TYR A 107 -14.15 -4.04 -5.62
N GLY A 108 -13.23 -5.01 -5.67
CA GLY A 108 -13.27 -6.08 -6.66
C GLY A 108 -14.53 -6.93 -6.58
N ARG A 109 -14.98 -7.25 -5.36
CA ARG A 109 -16.27 -7.91 -5.12
C ARG A 109 -17.46 -7.14 -5.68
N SER A 110 -17.49 -5.81 -5.50
CA SER A 110 -18.58 -4.97 -6.00
C SER A 110 -18.66 -4.87 -7.54
N LEU A 111 -17.60 -5.30 -8.24
CA LEU A 111 -17.60 -5.39 -9.71
C LEU A 111 -18.19 -6.73 -10.17
N SER A 112 -17.78 -7.83 -9.53
CA SER A 112 -18.29 -9.18 -9.85
C SER A 112 -19.79 -9.32 -9.59
N ASP A 113 -20.30 -8.71 -8.51
CA ASP A 113 -21.74 -8.73 -8.17
C ASP A 113 -22.63 -7.96 -9.17
N LYS A 114 -22.06 -7.20 -10.13
CA LYS A 114 -22.80 -6.46 -11.17
C LYS A 114 -22.89 -7.19 -12.52
N ASP A 115 -22.12 -8.25 -12.69
CA ASP A 115 -22.06 -9.05 -13.92
C ASP A 115 -22.96 -10.31 -13.84
N ILE A 116 -23.73 -10.48 -12.75
CA ILE A 116 -24.74 -11.52 -12.51
C ILE A 116 -26.14 -10.90 -12.66
#